data_AF-A0A7C4BGW0-F1
#
_entry.id   AF-A0A7C4BGW0-F1
#
_cell.length_a   1.000
_cell.length_b   1.000
_cell.length_c   1.000
_cell.angle_alpha   90.00
_cell.angle_beta   90.00
_cell.angle_gamma   90.00
#
_symmetry.space_group_name_H-M   'P 1'
#
loop_
_entity.id
_entity.type
_entity.pdbx_description
1 polymer ?
#
loop_
_entity_poly.entity_id
_entity_poly.type
_entity_poly.pdbx_seq_one_letter_code
_entity_poly.pdbx_strand_id
1 'polypeptide(L)'
;MVESASVDPSSFAAFVGGRKADVSYDPSTRLLRCAPRADISHSICAVTVRCRDTGGQTLTAAWQFRRVPAGGKNNAGSHDAAYGND
;
A
#
# COMPACT_ATOMS: atom_id res chain seq x y z
N MET A 1 21.35 -10.85 -22.67
CA MET A 1 21.70 -10.75 -21.24
C MET A 1 20.52 -10.07 -20.57
N VAL A 2 19.68 -10.81 -19.83
CA VAL A 2 18.57 -10.19 -19.10
C VAL A 2 19.16 -9.67 -17.81
N GLU A 3 19.37 -8.35 -17.72
CA GLU A 3 19.64 -7.72 -16.43
C GLU A 3 18.44 -8.02 -15.54
N SER A 4 18.68 -8.80 -14.48
CA SER A 4 17.66 -9.04 -13.47
C SER A 4 17.43 -7.70 -12.78
N ALA A 5 16.38 -6.99 -13.18
CA ALA A 5 16.00 -5.73 -12.57
C ALA A 5 15.74 -5.99 -11.08
N SER A 6 16.69 -5.58 -10.23
CA SER A 6 16.55 -5.65 -8.79
C SER A 6 15.87 -4.38 -8.32
N VAL A 7 15.02 -4.47 -7.29
CA VAL A 7 14.41 -3.28 -6.69
C VAL A 7 15.45 -2.59 -5.81
N ASP A 8 15.58 -1.26 -5.89
CA ASP A 8 16.37 -0.47 -4.96
C ASP A 8 15.57 -0.22 -3.66
N PRO A 9 15.93 -0.84 -2.52
CA PRO A 9 15.20 -0.68 -1.26
C PRO A 9 15.19 0.75 -0.73
N SER A 10 16.19 1.56 -1.08
CA SER A 10 16.30 2.94 -0.62
C SER A 10 15.38 3.90 -1.38
N SER A 11 14.84 3.47 -2.52
CA SER A 11 13.98 4.26 -3.39
C SER A 11 12.51 4.31 -2.95
N PHE A 12 12.11 3.43 -2.02
CA PHE A 12 10.71 3.31 -1.61
C PHE A 12 10.21 4.61 -0.98
N ALA A 13 9.07 5.08 -1.48
CA ALA A 13 8.32 6.15 -0.83
C ALA A 13 6.83 5.83 -0.87
N ALA A 14 6.17 6.02 0.27
CA ALA A 14 4.74 5.86 0.42
C ALA A 14 4.07 7.20 0.74
N PHE A 15 2.86 7.38 0.21
CA PHE A 15 2.00 8.51 0.50
C PHE A 15 0.65 7.99 0.94
N VAL A 16 0.11 8.51 2.05
CA VAL A 16 -1.20 8.15 2.58
C VAL A 16 -2.01 9.43 2.75
N GLY A 17 -3.17 9.52 2.10
CA GLY A 17 -4.01 10.72 2.11
C GLY A 17 -3.28 11.95 1.56
N GLY A 18 -2.37 11.77 0.59
CA GLY A 18 -1.57 12.83 0.00
C GLY A 18 -0.36 13.29 0.83
N ARG A 19 -0.12 12.70 2.02
CA ARG A 19 1.04 13.01 2.87
C ARG A 19 2.07 11.89 2.80
N LYS A 20 3.36 12.24 2.81
CA LYS A 20 4.45 11.25 2.90
C LYS A 20 4.30 10.45 4.20
N ALA A 21 4.38 9.14 4.09
CA ALA A 21 4.36 8.20 5.20
C ALA A 21 5.73 7.57 5.40
N ASP A 22 6.03 7.20 6.64
CA ASP A 22 7.19 6.39 6.95
C ASP A 22 6.98 4.99 6.37
N VAL A 23 8.03 4.48 5.75
CA VAL A 23 8.00 3.20 5.04
C VAL A 23 9.18 2.35 5.48
N SER A 24 8.93 1.06 5.66
CA SER A 24 9.94 0.05 5.90
C SER A 24 9.75 -1.07 4.89
N TYR A 25 10.83 -1.47 4.23
CA TYR A 25 10.83 -2.57 3.28
C TYR A 25 11.74 -3.69 3.78
N ASP A 26 11.18 -4.89 3.86
CA ASP A 26 11.95 -6.11 4.11
C ASP A 26 12.25 -6.79 2.76
N PRO A 27 13.51 -6.79 2.28
CA PRO A 27 13.89 -7.41 1.01
C PRO A 27 13.79 -8.94 1.04
N SER A 28 13.88 -9.58 2.21
CA SER A 28 13.82 -11.04 2.35
C SER A 28 12.40 -11.56 2.15
N THR A 29 11.40 -10.84 2.66
CA THR A 29 9.98 -11.20 2.53
C THR A 29 9.25 -10.40 1.46
N ARG A 30 9.93 -9.44 0.80
CA ARG A 30 9.36 -8.46 -0.12
C ARG A 30 8.17 -7.70 0.46
N LEU A 31 8.18 -7.46 1.77
CA LEU A 31 7.05 -6.87 2.48
C LEU A 31 7.31 -5.40 2.76
N LEU A 32 6.38 -4.56 2.33
CA LEU A 32 6.39 -3.12 2.56
C LEU A 32 5.41 -2.76 3.68
N ARG A 33 5.89 -2.08 4.72
CA ARG A 33 5.06 -1.57 5.82
C ARG A 33 5.02 -0.06 5.75
N CYS A 34 3.84 0.52 5.89
CA CYS A 34 3.65 1.95 6.14
C CYS A 34 2.56 2.13 7.20
N ALA A 35 2.82 2.98 8.19
CA ALA A 35 1.84 3.28 9.23
C ALA A 35 0.93 4.45 8.77
N PRO A 36 -0.40 4.31 8.88
CA PRO A 36 -1.30 5.45 8.73
C PRO A 36 -1.00 6.48 9.82
N ARG A 37 -0.82 7.75 9.46
CA ARG A 37 -0.66 8.79 10.48
C ARG A 37 -1.98 9.07 11.19
N ALA A 38 -1.91 9.37 12.49
CA ALA A 38 -3.08 9.62 13.32
C ALA A 38 -3.93 10.83 12.85
N ASP A 39 -3.29 11.78 12.16
CA ASP A 39 -3.87 13.03 11.65
C ASP A 39 -4.59 12.90 10.30
N ILE A 40 -4.80 11.68 9.78
CA ILE A 40 -5.58 11.50 8.55
C ILE A 40 -7.08 11.63 8.88
N SER A 41 -7.67 12.77 8.54
CA SER A 41 -9.07 13.11 8.82
C SER A 41 -10.08 12.47 7.84
N HIS A 42 -9.63 11.91 6.73
CA HIS A 42 -10.51 11.38 5.69
C HIS A 42 -11.00 9.96 6.00
N SER A 43 -12.28 9.69 5.69
CA SER A 43 -12.88 8.36 5.81
C SER A 43 -12.37 7.39 4.75
N ILE A 44 -11.90 7.88 3.59
CA ILE A 44 -11.21 7.10 2.56
C ILE A 44 -9.81 7.69 2.39
N CYS A 45 -8.81 6.82 2.44
CA CYS A 45 -7.40 7.17 2.39
C CYS A 45 -6.79 6.53 1.14
N ALA A 46 -6.41 7.36 0.17
CA ALA A 46 -5.59 6.93 -0.95
C ALA A 46 -4.19 6.60 -0.45
N VAL A 47 -3.64 5.48 -0.94
CA VAL A 47 -2.26 5.07 -0.73
C VAL A 47 -1.57 5.01 -2.07
N THR A 48 -0.39 5.63 -2.15
CA THR A 48 0.48 5.57 -3.32
C THR A 48 1.85 5.13 -2.87
N VAL A 49 2.38 4.09 -3.50
CA VAL A 49 3.75 3.63 -3.29
C VAL A 49 4.50 3.76 -4.60
N ARG A 50 5.70 4.32 -4.52
CA ARG A 50 6.66 4.32 -5.63
C ARG A 50 7.92 3.60 -5.21
N CYS A 51 8.50 2.87 -6.15
CA CYS A 51 9.85 2.31 -6.04
C CYS A 51 10.56 2.44 -7.38
N ARG A 52 11.88 2.35 -7.34
CA ARG A 52 12.76 2.34 -8.50
C ARG A 52 13.50 1.01 -8.56
N ASP A 53 13.70 0.50 -9.76
CA ASP A 53 14.65 -0.60 -9.98
C ASP A 53 16.09 -0.09 -10.17
N THR A 54 17.05 -1.00 -10.17
CA THR A 54 18.46 -0.69 -10.41
C THR A 54 18.74 -0.16 -11.82
N GLY A 55 17.83 -0.38 -12.78
CA GLY A 55 17.89 0.18 -14.13
C GLY A 55 17.36 1.61 -14.22
N GLY A 56 16.84 2.17 -13.12
CA GLY A 56 16.31 3.52 -13.05
C GLY A 56 14.82 3.64 -13.35
N GLN A 57 14.13 2.55 -13.71
CA GLN A 57 12.71 2.56 -13.97
C GLN A 57 11.94 2.74 -12.66
N THR A 58 10.96 3.64 -12.65
CA THR A 58 10.09 3.87 -11.50
C THR A 58 8.74 3.22 -11.72
N LEU A 59 8.30 2.41 -10.76
CA LEU A 59 6.97 1.81 -10.71
C LEU A 59 6.14 2.51 -9.64
N THR A 60 4.84 2.64 -9.90
CA THR A 60 3.87 3.21 -8.97
C THR A 60 2.72 2.24 -8.77
N ALA A 61 2.40 1.94 -7.52
CA ALA A 61 1.21 1.20 -7.12
C ALA A 61 0.28 2.14 -6.34
N ALA A 62 -1.02 2.05 -6.59
CA ALA A 62 -2.02 2.86 -5.90
C ALA A 62 -3.20 1.99 -5.46
N TRP A 63 -3.66 2.22 -4.24
CA TRP A 63 -4.88 1.60 -3.70
C TRP A 63 -5.53 2.54 -2.70
N GLN A 64 -6.64 2.12 -2.09
CA GLN A 64 -7.33 2.90 -1.07
C GLN A 64 -7.80 2.00 0.07
N PHE A 65 -7.89 2.57 1.27
CA PHE A 65 -8.55 1.93 2.39
C PHE A 65 -9.55 2.90 3.03
N ARG A 66 -10.60 2.35 3.64
CA ARG A 66 -11.54 3.14 4.42
C ARG A 66 -11.12 3.13 5.88
N ARG A 67 -10.92 4.30 6.48
CA ARG A 67 -10.78 4.44 7.93
C ARG A 67 -12.15 4.27 8.57
N VAL A 68 -12.28 3.28 9.45
CA VAL A 68 -13.45 3.15 10.33
C VAL A 68 -13.13 3.90 11.63
N PRO A 69 -13.94 4.89 12.04
CA PRO A 69 -13.78 5.54 13.34
C PRO A 69 -13.82 4.51 14.47
N ALA A 70 -13.02 4.70 15.52
CA ALA A 70 -13.11 3.85 16.71
C ALA A 70 -14.53 3.95 17.29
N GLY A 71 -15.27 2.84 17.30
CA GLY A 71 -16.68 2.78 17.71
C GLY A 71 -17.71 2.79 16.58
N GLY A 72 -17.29 2.94 15.32
CA GLY A 72 -18.16 2.70 14.17
C GLY A 72 -18.40 1.19 14.03
N LYS A 73 -19.66 0.75 14.09
CA LYS A 73 -20.03 -0.63 13.75
C LYS A 73 -19.49 -0.92 12.35
N ASN A 74 -18.52 -1.82 12.24
CA ASN A 74 -18.18 -2.41 10.96
C ASN A 74 -19.39 -3.24 10.54
N ASN A 75 -20.19 -2.72 9.61
CA ASN A 75 -20.96 -3.59 8.72
C ASN A 75 -19.96 -4.31 7.81
N ALA A 76 -19.08 -5.12 8.41
CA ALA A 76 -18.41 -6.20 7.74
C ALA A 76 -19.49 -7.26 7.52
N GLY A 77 -20.35 -7.01 6.52
CA GLY A 77 -21.01 -8.13 5.87
C GLY A 77 -19.88 -9.05 5.43
N SER A 78 -19.80 -10.21 6.06
CA SER A 78 -19.05 -11.35 5.55
C SER A 78 -19.47 -11.53 4.10
N HIS A 79 -18.63 -11.11 3.16
CA HIS A 79 -18.78 -11.58 1.80
C HIS A 79 -18.23 -13.01 1.83
N ASP A 80 -19.06 -13.96 2.23
CA ASP A 80 -18.88 -15.34 1.79
C ASP A 80 -19.05 -15.26 0.27
N ALA A 81 -17.94 -15.12 -0.44
CA ALA A 81 -17.93 -15.17 -1.90
C ALA A 81 -18.26 -16.61 -2.28
N ALA A 82 -19.55 -16.93 -2.35
CA ALA A 82 -20.04 -18.07 -3.10
C ALA A 82 -19.68 -17.81 -4.57
N TYR A 83 -18.56 -18.37 -5.02
CA TYR A 83 -18.32 -18.55 -6.45
C TYR A 83 -19.39 -19.53 -6.95
N GLY A 84 -20.50 -19.00 -7.43
CA GLY A 84 -21.45 -19.75 -8.25
C GLY A 84 -20.78 -20.06 -9.58
N ASN A 85 -20.63 -21.35 -9.88
CA ASN A 85 -20.40 -21.81 -11.25
C ASN A 85 -21.74 -21.75 -11.97
N ASP A 86 -21.80 -21.00 -13.07
CA ASP A 86 -22.69 -21.29 -14.20
C ASP A 86 -21.81 -21.70 -15.39
#